data_AF-A0AAD2GDW0-F1
#
_entry.id   AF-A0AAD2GDW0-F1
#
_cell.length_a   1.000
_cell.length_b   1.000
_cell.length_c   1.000
_cell.angle_alpha   90.00
_cell.angle_beta   90.00
_cell.angle_gamma   90.00
#
_symmetry.space_group_name_H-M   'P 1'
#
loop_
_entity.id
_entity.type
_entity.pdbx_description
1 polymer ?
#
loop_
_entity_poly.entity_id
_entity_poly.type
_entity_poly.pdbx_seq_one_letter_code
_entity_poly.pdbx_strand_id
1 'polypeptide(L)'
;MTLDYSKKGKLKIRMDDYVQRMLDKFSVKFKEDEKQETPAGNNLLEVGKGKLLDKDQQTEFHRIVAKHLFLTKRARLDMHPTVAILASRVQNPNQSDWHKLVRLMRYMHSTKKWHLTLSADNLRVMKWFVDASFAVHPDFKSHTGGVMTMGGGAMQAMSKK
;
A
#
# COMPACT_ATOMS: atom_id res chain seq x y z
N MET A 1 1.68 6.72 16.07
CA MET A 1 2.90 6.51 15.26
C MET A 1 4.06 6.67 16.21
N THR A 2 4.98 5.72 16.22
CA THR A 2 6.11 5.69 17.15
C THR A 2 7.41 5.73 16.35
N LEU A 3 8.28 6.66 16.69
CA LEU A 3 9.60 6.80 16.07
C LEU A 3 10.62 6.15 17.02
N ASP A 4 11.21 5.05 16.58
CA ASP A 4 12.17 4.24 17.33
C ASP A 4 13.60 4.54 16.85
N TYR A 5 14.38 5.19 17.71
CA TYR A 5 15.80 5.54 17.51
C TYR A 5 16.74 4.66 18.35
N SER A 6 16.28 3.51 18.84
CA SER A 6 17.08 2.61 19.70
C SER A 6 18.39 2.12 19.07
N LYS A 7 18.49 2.16 17.73
CA LYS A 7 19.72 1.84 16.99
C LYS A 7 20.33 3.12 16.44
N LYS A 8 21.58 3.40 16.83
CA LYS A 8 22.35 4.56 16.34
C LYS A 8 22.36 4.60 14.81
N GLY A 9 22.06 5.77 14.24
CA GLY A 9 22.03 6.00 12.79
C GLY A 9 20.84 5.39 12.05
N LYS A 10 19.85 4.82 12.75
CA LYS A 10 18.65 4.24 12.15
C LYS A 10 17.39 4.82 12.79
N LEU A 11 16.41 5.15 11.97
CA LEU A 11 15.05 5.49 12.38
C LEU A 11 14.12 4.37 11.98
N LYS A 12 13.47 3.72 12.94
CA LYS A 12 12.40 2.76 12.66
C LYS A 12 11.05 3.43 12.92
N ILE A 13 10.20 3.45 11.90
CA ILE A 13 8.84 4.01 11.99
C ILE A 13 7.86 2.87 12.26
N ARG A 14 7.19 2.93 13.42
CA ARG A 14 6.24 1.92 13.88
C ARG A 14 4.82 2.49 13.92
N MET A 15 3.88 1.72 13.39
CA MET A 15 2.45 2.06 13.38
C MET A 15 1.60 0.84 13.77
N ASP A 16 2.12 0.01 14.69
CA ASP A 16 1.54 -1.28 15.09
C ASP A 16 0.06 -1.16 15.48
N ASP A 17 -0.28 -0.25 16.40
CA ASP A 17 -1.67 -0.04 16.84
C ASP A 17 -2.58 0.48 15.72
N TYR A 18 -2.02 1.15 14.73
CA TYR A 18 -2.80 1.64 13.59
C TYR A 18 -3.10 0.49 12.62
N VAL A 19 -2.10 -0.35 12.34
CA VAL A 19 -2.24 -1.57 11.52
C VAL A 19 -3.22 -2.53 12.19
N GLN A 20 -3.08 -2.79 13.49
CA GLN A 20 -3.96 -3.68 14.23
C GLN A 20 -5.42 -3.18 14.18
N ARG A 21 -5.65 -1.88 14.48
CA ARG A 21 -7.00 -1.29 14.38
C ARG A 21 -7.60 -1.33 12.97
N MET A 22 -6.77 -1.34 11.92
CA MET A 22 -7.26 -1.52 10.56
C MET A 22 -7.70 -2.95 10.29
N LEU A 23 -6.93 -3.94 10.75
CA LEU A 23 -7.27 -5.36 10.67
C LEU A 23 -8.52 -5.71 11.49
N ASP A 24 -8.64 -5.14 12.69
CA ASP A 24 -9.79 -5.37 13.58
C ASP A 24 -11.09 -4.80 13.00
N LYS A 25 -11.00 -3.66 12.32
CA LYS A 25 -12.17 -2.96 11.74
C LYS A 25 -12.61 -3.47 10.37
N PHE A 26 -11.78 -4.29 9.71
CA PHE A 26 -12.13 -4.88 8.42
C PHE A 26 -13.08 -6.06 8.59
N SER A 27 -14.11 -6.15 7.77
CA SER A 27 -15.16 -7.18 7.85
C SER A 27 -14.62 -8.59 7.61
N VAL A 28 -13.65 -8.74 6.69
CA VAL A 28 -13.03 -10.04 6.39
C VAL A 28 -11.91 -10.31 7.39
N LYS A 29 -11.98 -11.47 8.06
CA LYS A 29 -10.95 -11.96 8.97
C LYS A 29 -10.07 -13.00 8.30
N PHE A 30 -8.79 -12.96 8.62
CA PHE A 30 -7.78 -13.86 8.09
C PHE A 30 -7.24 -14.73 9.21
N LYS A 31 -6.94 -15.98 8.90
CA LYS A 31 -6.26 -16.88 9.82
C LYS A 31 -4.73 -16.70 9.70
N GLU A 32 -3.98 -17.20 10.68
CA GLU A 32 -2.51 -17.09 10.69
C GLU A 32 -1.82 -17.95 9.61
N ASP A 33 -2.48 -19.01 9.12
CA ASP A 33 -2.03 -19.85 8.01
C ASP A 33 -2.28 -19.21 6.63
N GLU A 34 -3.21 -18.24 6.55
CA GLU A 34 -3.55 -17.54 5.32
C GLU A 34 -2.51 -16.48 4.94
N LYS A 35 -1.35 -16.92 4.47
CA LYS A 35 -0.26 -16.04 4.05
C LYS A 35 -0.52 -15.40 2.69
N GLN A 36 -0.08 -14.16 2.54
CA GLN A 36 -0.07 -13.42 1.28
C GLN A 36 1.26 -12.69 1.17
N GLU A 37 2.01 -12.95 0.09
CA GLU A 37 3.40 -12.48 -0.08
C GLU A 37 3.50 -11.11 -0.73
N THR A 38 2.55 -10.77 -1.59
CA THR A 38 2.53 -9.48 -2.32
C THR A 38 1.22 -8.73 -2.13
N PRO A 39 1.25 -7.38 -2.07
CA PRO A 39 0.06 -6.56 -1.85
C PRO A 39 -0.88 -6.52 -3.06
N ALA A 40 -0.38 -6.86 -4.26
CA ALA A 40 -1.14 -6.84 -5.51
C ALA A 40 -1.03 -8.19 -6.24
N GLY A 41 -2.00 -8.48 -7.10
CA GLY A 41 -1.90 -9.52 -8.13
C GLY A 41 -1.56 -8.91 -9.50
N ASN A 42 -1.42 -9.76 -10.52
CA ASN A 42 -1.07 -9.32 -11.88
C ASN A 42 -2.15 -8.43 -12.52
N ASN A 43 -3.39 -8.52 -12.03
CA ASN A 43 -4.54 -7.76 -12.50
C ASN A 43 -4.73 -6.41 -11.79
N LEU A 44 -3.69 -5.86 -11.13
CA LEU A 44 -3.82 -4.63 -10.34
C LEU A 44 -4.36 -3.46 -11.19
N LEU A 45 -3.83 -3.28 -12.39
CA LEU A 45 -4.14 -2.14 -13.27
C LEU A 45 -5.42 -2.32 -14.08
N GLU A 46 -5.97 -3.53 -14.11
CA GLU A 46 -7.22 -3.84 -14.80
C GLU A 46 -8.41 -3.23 -14.06
N VAL A 47 -9.40 -2.71 -14.81
CA VAL A 47 -10.69 -2.24 -14.23
C VAL A 47 -11.39 -3.37 -13.48
N GLY A 48 -11.12 -4.61 -13.87
CA GLY A 48 -11.78 -5.79 -13.32
C GLY A 48 -13.19 -5.97 -13.87
N LYS A 49 -13.83 -7.07 -13.46
CA LYS A 49 -15.19 -7.46 -13.84
C LYS A 49 -16.06 -7.57 -12.58
N GLY A 50 -17.37 -7.50 -12.77
CA GLY A 50 -18.36 -7.71 -11.71
C GLY A 50 -19.27 -6.51 -11.48
N LYS A 51 -20.29 -6.70 -10.65
CA LYS A 51 -21.23 -5.65 -10.28
C LYS A 51 -20.55 -4.63 -9.36
N LEU A 52 -21.13 -3.43 -9.28
CA LEU A 52 -20.77 -2.45 -8.26
C LEU A 52 -21.00 -3.06 -6.87
N LEU A 53 -20.16 -2.67 -5.92
CA LEU A 53 -20.33 -3.07 -4.51
C LEU A 53 -21.63 -2.50 -3.94
N ASP A 54 -22.20 -3.17 -2.94
CA ASP A 54 -23.32 -2.61 -2.18
C ASP A 54 -22.85 -1.41 -1.32
N LYS A 55 -23.80 -0.64 -0.76
CA LYS A 55 -23.49 0.59 -0.03
C LYS A 55 -22.58 0.36 1.19
N ASP A 56 -22.72 -0.76 1.88
CA ASP A 56 -21.94 -1.06 3.08
C ASP A 56 -20.51 -1.42 2.69
N GLN A 57 -20.34 -2.26 1.67
CA GLN A 57 -19.04 -2.58 1.09
C GLN A 57 -18.34 -1.36 0.47
N GLN A 58 -19.07 -0.47 -0.22
CA GLN A 58 -18.51 0.78 -0.74
C GLN A 58 -17.99 1.68 0.39
N THR A 59 -18.78 1.83 1.46
CA THR A 59 -18.41 2.62 2.64
C THR A 59 -17.17 2.05 3.31
N GLU A 60 -17.11 0.73 3.48
CA GLU A 60 -15.95 0.05 4.02
C GLU A 60 -14.72 0.20 3.10
N PHE A 61 -14.88 0.00 1.80
CA PHE A 61 -13.83 0.16 0.80
C PHE A 61 -13.21 1.56 0.88
N HIS A 62 -14.03 2.61 0.82
CA HIS A 62 -13.58 3.99 0.94
C HIS A 62 -12.81 4.21 2.25
N ARG A 63 -13.39 3.79 3.38
CA ARG A 63 -12.80 3.97 4.72
C ARG A 63 -11.45 3.29 4.84
N ILE A 64 -11.33 2.06 4.36
CA ILE A 64 -10.09 1.28 4.46
C ILE A 64 -9.03 1.83 3.51
N VAL A 65 -9.38 2.15 2.26
CA VAL A 65 -8.45 2.72 1.29
C VAL A 65 -7.91 4.07 1.77
N ALA A 66 -8.77 4.94 2.32
CA ALA A 66 -8.34 6.22 2.89
C ALA A 66 -7.34 6.06 4.04
N LYS A 67 -7.55 5.08 4.93
CA LYS A 67 -6.60 4.76 6.00
C LYS A 67 -5.26 4.24 5.48
N HIS A 68 -5.28 3.46 4.41
CA HIS A 68 -4.06 2.99 3.76
C HIS A 68 -3.28 4.13 3.09
N LEU A 69 -3.93 5.15 2.54
CA LEU A 69 -3.21 6.32 2.00
C LEU A 69 -2.32 6.94 3.06
N PHE A 70 -2.82 7.11 4.29
CA PHE A 70 -2.00 7.59 5.40
C PHE A 70 -0.89 6.61 5.77
N LEU A 71 -1.20 5.33 5.95
CA LEU A 71 -0.21 4.32 6.35
C LEU A 71 0.93 4.17 5.33
N THR A 72 0.60 4.13 4.04
CA THR A 72 1.58 3.94 2.96
C THR A 72 2.51 5.12 2.81
N LYS A 73 2.04 6.35 3.06
CA LYS A 73 2.90 7.54 3.04
C LYS A 73 3.78 7.71 4.28
N ARG A 74 3.57 6.92 5.35
CA ARG A 74 4.30 7.06 6.62
C ARG A 74 5.20 5.88 6.95
N ALA A 75 4.70 4.65 6.85
CA ALA A 75 5.38 3.46 7.37
C ALA A 75 5.37 2.24 6.45
N ARG A 76 4.51 2.20 5.42
CA ARG A 76 4.34 1.03 4.53
C ARG A 76 4.36 1.40 3.05
N LEU A 77 5.49 1.93 2.59
CA LEU A 77 5.66 2.37 1.20
C LEU A 77 5.58 1.20 0.20
N ASP A 78 5.82 -0.02 0.65
CA ASP A 78 5.71 -1.28 -0.09
C ASP A 78 4.32 -1.51 -0.70
N MET A 79 3.27 -1.00 -0.07
CA MET A 79 1.88 -1.14 -0.55
C MET A 79 1.42 0.03 -1.43
N HIS A 80 2.29 1.01 -1.69
CA HIS A 80 1.89 2.28 -2.30
C HIS A 80 1.23 2.14 -3.68
N PRO A 81 1.75 1.31 -4.62
CA PRO A 81 1.13 1.14 -5.94
C PRO A 81 -0.29 0.58 -5.85
N THR A 82 -0.50 -0.43 -5.01
CA THR A 82 -1.82 -1.04 -4.81
C THR A 82 -2.82 -0.01 -4.29
N VAL A 83 -2.42 0.77 -3.29
CA VAL A 83 -3.29 1.76 -2.64
C VAL A 83 -3.59 2.92 -3.58
N ALA A 84 -2.64 3.36 -4.39
CA ALA A 84 -2.85 4.41 -5.38
C ALA A 84 -3.92 4.01 -6.41
N ILE A 85 -3.88 2.76 -6.89
CA ILE A 85 -4.88 2.25 -7.82
C ILE A 85 -6.24 2.10 -7.15
N LEU A 86 -6.33 1.50 -5.95
CA LEU A 86 -7.60 1.37 -5.24
C LEU A 86 -8.22 2.73 -4.92
N ALA A 87 -7.40 3.74 -4.57
CA ALA A 87 -7.85 5.11 -4.33
C ALA A 87 -8.53 5.72 -5.57
N SER A 88 -8.04 5.42 -6.78
CA SER A 88 -8.66 5.90 -8.02
C SER A 88 -10.04 5.28 -8.32
N ARG A 89 -10.40 4.17 -7.64
CA ARG A 89 -11.66 3.44 -7.85
C ARG A 89 -12.72 3.70 -6.79
N VAL A 90 -12.41 4.51 -5.77
CA VAL A 90 -13.26 4.72 -4.58
C VAL A 90 -14.66 5.25 -4.92
N GLN A 91 -14.86 5.98 -6.02
CA GLN A 91 -16.17 6.49 -6.41
C GLN A 91 -17.15 5.40 -6.86
N ASN A 92 -16.67 4.37 -7.55
CA ASN A 92 -17.50 3.31 -8.14
C ASN A 92 -16.77 1.95 -8.10
N PRO A 93 -16.44 1.42 -6.90
CA PRO A 93 -15.69 0.18 -6.80
C PRO A 93 -16.57 -1.01 -7.20
N ASN A 94 -15.96 -1.99 -7.87
CA ASN A 94 -16.62 -3.25 -8.26
C ASN A 94 -16.11 -4.44 -7.44
N GLN A 95 -16.71 -5.62 -7.64
CA GLN A 95 -16.31 -6.86 -6.97
C GLN A 95 -14.83 -7.24 -7.18
N SER A 96 -14.25 -6.96 -8.35
CA SER A 96 -12.82 -7.18 -8.56
C SER A 96 -11.96 -6.28 -7.68
N ASP A 97 -12.34 -5.01 -7.52
CA ASP A 97 -11.64 -4.08 -6.64
C ASP A 97 -11.75 -4.50 -5.17
N TRP A 98 -12.90 -5.05 -4.76
CA TRP A 98 -13.04 -5.67 -3.44
C TRP A 98 -12.06 -6.82 -3.22
N HIS A 99 -11.93 -7.74 -4.18
CA HIS A 99 -10.94 -8.81 -4.08
C HIS A 99 -9.50 -8.30 -4.02
N LYS A 100 -9.16 -7.24 -4.76
CA LYS A 100 -7.86 -6.57 -4.67
C LYS A 100 -7.63 -5.97 -3.27
N LEU A 101 -8.66 -5.35 -2.67
CA LEU A 101 -8.60 -4.83 -1.30
C LEU A 101 -8.44 -5.95 -0.27
N VAL A 102 -9.18 -7.05 -0.41
CA VAL A 102 -9.05 -8.22 0.48
C VAL A 102 -7.64 -8.80 0.41
N ARG A 103 -7.05 -8.91 -0.79
CA ARG A 103 -5.64 -9.33 -0.95
C ARG A 103 -4.68 -8.38 -0.22
N LEU A 104 -4.85 -7.07 -0.39
CA LEU A 104 -4.05 -6.06 0.32
C LEU A 104 -4.16 -6.22 1.85
N MET A 105 -5.37 -6.43 2.36
CA MET A 105 -5.62 -6.63 3.78
C MET A 105 -4.99 -7.92 4.31
N ARG A 106 -5.03 -9.00 3.53
CA ARG A 106 -4.38 -10.28 3.84
C ARG A 106 -2.85 -10.14 3.85
N TYR A 107 -2.30 -9.38 2.91
CA TYR A 107 -0.88 -9.03 2.88
C TYR A 107 -0.49 -8.24 4.13
N MET A 108 -1.27 -7.24 4.51
CA MET A 108 -1.04 -6.46 5.72
C MET A 108 -1.16 -7.31 6.98
N HIS A 109 -2.08 -8.28 7.02
CA HIS A 109 -2.18 -9.26 8.10
C HIS A 109 -0.90 -10.11 8.22
N SER A 110 -0.43 -10.65 7.10
CA SER A 110 0.79 -11.47 7.03
C SER A 110 2.05 -10.70 7.43
N THR A 111 2.06 -9.39 7.16
CA THR A 111 3.19 -8.48 7.39
C THR A 111 2.95 -7.49 8.53
N LYS A 112 2.03 -7.79 9.45
CA LYS A 112 1.60 -6.86 10.52
C LYS A 112 2.73 -6.40 11.45
N LYS A 113 3.83 -7.16 11.52
CA LYS A 113 5.03 -6.87 12.32
C LYS A 113 6.15 -6.18 11.52
N TRP A 114 5.94 -5.85 10.24
CA TRP A 114 6.95 -5.18 9.43
C TRP A 114 6.99 -3.68 9.72
N HIS A 115 8.20 -3.13 9.74
CA HIS A 115 8.46 -1.72 10.03
C HIS A 115 9.41 -1.11 9.02
N LEU A 116 9.13 0.12 8.59
CA LEU A 116 10.07 0.88 7.79
C LEU A 116 11.27 1.29 8.66
N THR A 117 12.47 0.91 8.24
CA THR A 117 13.72 1.38 8.84
C THR A 117 14.47 2.24 7.84
N LEU A 118 14.76 3.48 8.22
CA LEU A 118 15.50 4.45 7.44
C LEU A 118 16.90 4.63 7.99
N SER A 119 17.88 4.75 7.11
CA SER A 119 19.24 5.21 7.41
C SER A 119 19.79 5.98 6.23
N ALA A 120 20.69 6.92 6.49
CA ALA A 120 21.36 7.69 5.46
C ALA A 120 22.85 7.37 5.46
N ASP A 121 23.40 7.08 4.29
CA ASP A 121 24.84 6.87 4.11
C ASP A 121 25.54 8.24 3.96
N ASN A 122 24.90 9.15 3.22
CA ASN A 122 25.36 10.51 3.02
C ASN A 122 24.16 11.45 2.83
N LEU A 123 24.02 12.44 3.73
CA LEU A 123 22.91 13.40 3.69
C LEU A 123 22.93 14.35 2.49
N ARG A 124 24.00 14.37 1.70
CA ARG A 124 24.13 15.18 0.48
C ARG A 124 23.73 14.43 -0.79
N VAL A 125 23.49 13.12 -0.70
CA VAL A 125 23.20 12.27 -1.88
C VAL A 125 21.79 11.70 -1.75
N MET A 126 20.92 12.09 -2.68
CA MET A 126 19.58 11.50 -2.84
C MET A 126 19.59 10.60 -4.07
N LYS A 127 19.23 9.33 -3.91
CA LYS A 127 19.12 8.36 -5.01
C LYS A 127 17.65 8.16 -5.35
N TRP A 128 17.35 8.23 -6.65
CA TRP A 128 16.04 7.94 -7.20
C TRP A 128 16.11 6.71 -8.09
N PHE A 129 15.18 5.79 -7.89
CA PHE A 129 14.93 4.65 -8.76
C PHE A 129 13.59 4.89 -9.42
N VAL A 130 13.59 5.08 -10.74
CA VAL A 130 12.40 5.44 -11.51
C VAL A 130 12.19 4.36 -12.55
N ASP A 131 10.94 3.92 -12.70
CA ASP A 131 10.53 2.95 -13.70
C ASP A 131 9.19 3.37 -14.33
N ALA A 132 8.93 2.93 -15.56
CA ALA A 132 7.71 3.25 -16.26
C ALA A 132 7.21 2.07 -17.09
N SER A 133 5.92 1.75 -16.97
CA SER A 133 5.22 0.78 -17.80
C SER A 133 4.39 1.48 -18.87
N PHE A 134 4.57 1.12 -20.13
CA PHE A 134 3.92 1.77 -21.26
C PHE A 134 2.50 1.25 -21.51
N ALA A 135 1.54 2.17 -21.68
CA ALA A 135 0.15 1.88 -22.09
C ALA A 135 -0.58 0.76 -21.30
N VAL A 136 -0.27 0.62 -20.01
CA VAL A 136 -0.80 -0.46 -19.15
C VAL A 136 -2.19 -0.19 -18.58
N HIS A 137 -2.73 1.01 -18.79
CA HIS A 137 -4.09 1.37 -18.38
C HIS A 137 -5.08 1.19 -19.53
N PRO A 138 -6.40 1.01 -19.24
CA PRO A 138 -7.43 0.85 -20.28
C PRO A 138 -7.57 2.02 -21.26
N ASP A 139 -7.17 3.22 -20.84
CA ASP A 139 -7.12 4.43 -21.67
C ASP A 139 -5.75 4.63 -22.35
N PHE A 140 -4.96 3.55 -22.46
CA PHE A 140 -3.61 3.53 -23.02
C PHE A 140 -2.62 4.48 -22.35
N LYS A 141 -2.92 4.98 -21.15
CA LYS A 141 -1.96 5.76 -20.37
C LYS A 141 -0.89 4.83 -19.79
N SER A 142 0.32 5.37 -19.71
CA SER A 142 1.45 4.73 -19.05
C SER A 142 1.31 4.82 -17.52
N HIS A 143 2.18 4.13 -16.79
CA HIS A 143 2.25 4.23 -15.34
C HIS A 143 3.71 4.40 -14.92
N THR A 144 4.00 5.43 -14.13
CA THR A 144 5.34 5.72 -13.63
C THR A 144 5.43 5.42 -12.15
N GLY A 145 6.43 4.63 -11.77
CA GLY A 145 6.84 4.36 -10.41
C GLY A 145 8.13 5.11 -10.07
N GLY A 146 8.28 5.51 -8.81
CA GLY A 146 9.51 6.12 -8.35
C GLY A 146 9.73 5.88 -6.86
N VAL A 147 10.96 5.61 -6.46
CA VAL A 147 11.37 5.47 -5.06
C VAL A 147 12.62 6.30 -4.80
N MET A 148 12.60 7.05 -3.70
CA MET A 148 13.73 7.85 -3.23
C MET A 148 14.30 7.28 -1.94
N THR A 149 15.63 7.20 -1.85
CA THR A 149 16.38 6.83 -0.65
C THR A 149 17.66 7.68 -0.51
N MET A 150 18.12 7.85 0.71
CA MET A 150 19.43 8.44 1.04
C MET A 150 20.42 7.39 1.60
N GLY A 151 20.04 6.11 1.56
CA GLY A 151 20.81 4.99 2.09
C GLY A 151 19.90 3.76 2.26
N GLY A 152 19.65 3.37 3.50
CA GLY A 152 18.77 2.25 3.83
C GLY A 152 17.30 2.66 3.89
N GLY A 153 16.44 1.91 3.20
CA GLY A 153 14.99 2.08 3.22
C GLY A 153 14.47 3.19 2.31
N ALA A 154 13.22 3.06 1.86
CA ALA A 154 12.57 4.05 1.01
C ALA A 154 12.00 5.21 1.85
N MET A 155 12.47 6.43 1.61
CA MET A 155 11.95 7.64 2.27
C MET A 155 10.68 8.14 1.58
N GLN A 156 10.61 8.00 0.26
CA GLN A 156 9.46 8.40 -0.54
C GLN A 156 9.21 7.40 -1.66
N ALA A 157 7.92 7.18 -1.95
CA ALA A 157 7.46 6.38 -3.07
C ALA A 157 6.37 7.13 -3.82
N MET A 158 6.38 6.95 -5.13
CA MET A 158 5.46 7.55 -6.10
C MET A 158 4.94 6.44 -7.01
N SER A 159 3.65 6.51 -7.32
CA SER A 159 2.98 5.65 -8.29
C SER A 159 1.92 6.53 -8.95
N LYS A 160 2.11 6.79 -10.24
CA LYS A 160 1.33 7.77 -10.99
C LYS A 160 0.92 7.21 -12.34
N LYS A 161 -0.36 7.31 -12.63
CA LYS A 161 -0.94 7.12 -13.97
C LYS A 161 -0.79 8.40 -14.79
#